data_AF-A0A7C3HW37-F1
#
_entry.id   AF-A0A7C3HW37-F1
#
_cell.length_a   1.000
_cell.length_b   1.000
_cell.length_c   1.000
_cell.angle_alpha   90.00
_cell.angle_beta   90.00
_cell.angle_gamma   90.00
#
_symmetry.space_group_name_H-M   'P 1'
#
loop_
_entity.id
_entity.type
_entity.pdbx_description
1 polymer ?
#
loop_
_entity_poly.entity_id
_entity_poly.type
_entity_poly.pdbx_seq_one_letter_code
_entity_poly.pdbx_strand_id
1 'polypeptide(L)'
;MPKAAHKIGESFPVQFAWRLPEGDYLRAVFRAEVLDFVPAADKYVVRLTELIAGRQEDEEGVLRPSDQFDRTYWAMVGRLVGQKLTIAYEVEDGRAVHLRLATLTGEHNYFFRYSMAENMAERQKEKITQQIKNMGDSVDPDFKT
;
A
#
# COMPACT_ATOMS: atom_id res chain seq x y z
N MET A 1 -20.26 -15.15 5.62
CA MET A 1 -19.66 -13.85 5.24
C MET A 1 -18.72 -13.44 6.35
N PRO A 2 -17.44 -13.21 6.06
CA PRO A 2 -16.50 -12.69 7.03
C PRO A 2 -16.97 -11.30 7.52
N LYS A 3 -16.69 -10.97 8.78
CA LYS A 3 -17.05 -9.69 9.40
C LYS A 3 -15.79 -8.96 9.78
N ALA A 4 -15.82 -7.64 9.74
CA ALA A 4 -14.73 -6.84 10.27
C ALA A 4 -14.66 -6.98 11.80
N ALA A 5 -13.51 -7.41 12.35
CA ALA A 5 -13.30 -7.38 13.80
C ALA A 5 -12.70 -6.06 14.29
N HIS A 6 -11.95 -5.36 13.43
CA HIS A 6 -11.35 -4.06 13.75
C HIS A 6 -12.20 -2.84 13.35
N LYS A 7 -12.10 -1.77 14.14
CA LYS A 7 -12.73 -0.46 13.89
C LYS A 7 -11.77 0.52 13.22
N ILE A 8 -12.32 1.58 12.60
CA ILE A 8 -11.51 2.70 12.09
C ILE A 8 -10.68 3.30 13.23
N GLY A 9 -9.40 3.56 12.96
CA GLY A 9 -8.40 4.04 13.91
C GLY A 9 -7.71 2.93 14.72
N GLU A 10 -8.25 1.71 14.74
CA GLU A 10 -7.56 0.58 15.36
C GLU A 10 -6.40 0.10 14.48
N SER A 11 -5.40 -0.49 15.12
CA SER A 11 -4.24 -1.08 14.45
C SER A 11 -4.07 -2.55 14.80
N PHE A 12 -3.70 -3.35 13.82
CA PHE A 12 -3.44 -4.79 13.99
C PHE A 12 -2.24 -5.25 13.14
N PRO A 13 -1.57 -6.35 13.51
CA PRO A 13 -0.48 -6.89 12.70
C PRO A 13 -1.04 -7.58 11.44
N VAL A 14 -0.43 -7.30 10.29
CA VAL A 14 -0.70 -8.00 9.02
C VAL A 14 0.57 -8.64 8.50
N GLN A 15 0.48 -9.86 8.02
CA GLN A 15 1.60 -10.58 7.45
C GLN A 15 1.49 -10.68 5.93
N PHE A 16 2.57 -10.34 5.23
CA PHE A 16 2.73 -10.54 3.79
C PHE A 16 3.85 -11.52 3.52
N ALA A 17 3.71 -12.30 2.45
CA ALA A 17 4.73 -13.23 2.00
C ALA A 17 4.96 -13.11 0.48
N TRP A 18 6.21 -13.14 0.06
CA TRP A 18 6.63 -13.18 -1.34
C TRP A 18 7.57 -14.35 -1.56
N ARG A 19 7.51 -14.95 -2.75
CA ARG A 19 8.55 -15.85 -3.23
C ARG A 19 9.53 -15.05 -4.10
N LEU A 20 10.81 -15.16 -3.81
CA LEU A 20 11.90 -14.51 -4.53
C LEU A 20 12.30 -15.34 -5.77
N PRO A 21 12.95 -14.75 -6.79
CA PRO A 21 13.29 -15.46 -8.02
C PRO A 21 14.21 -16.67 -7.83
N GLU A 22 15.12 -16.60 -6.85
CA GLU A 22 16.03 -17.67 -6.44
C GLU A 22 15.34 -18.77 -5.64
N GLY A 23 14.05 -18.59 -5.31
CA GLY A 23 13.23 -19.60 -4.66
C GLY A 23 12.85 -19.29 -3.21
N ASP A 24 13.69 -18.52 -2.53
CA ASP A 24 13.51 -18.07 -1.14
C ASP A 24 12.12 -17.46 -0.87
N TYR A 25 11.70 -17.53 0.39
CA TYR A 25 10.49 -16.87 0.87
C TYR A 25 10.83 -15.69 1.77
N LEU A 26 10.33 -14.51 1.41
CA LEU A 26 10.36 -13.33 2.26
C LEU A 26 9.02 -13.17 2.96
N ARG A 27 9.02 -13.07 4.30
CA ARG A 27 7.83 -12.79 5.11
C ARG A 27 8.04 -11.54 5.95
N ALA A 28 7.11 -10.60 5.85
CA ALA A 28 7.14 -9.36 6.60
C ALA A 28 5.83 -9.15 7.36
N VAL A 29 5.94 -8.65 8.60
CA VAL A 29 4.80 -8.30 9.43
C VAL A 29 4.78 -6.78 9.61
N PHE A 30 3.68 -6.15 9.24
CA PHE A 30 3.47 -4.72 9.40
C PHE A 30 2.39 -4.43 10.44
N ARG A 31 2.49 -3.28 11.11
CA ARG A 31 1.35 -2.67 11.78
C ARG A 31 0.48 -2.03 10.71
N ALA A 32 -0.79 -2.39 10.66
CA ALA A 32 -1.77 -1.80 9.76
C ALA A 32 -2.82 -1.04 10.57
N GLU A 33 -3.03 0.24 10.26
CA GLU A 33 -4.09 1.08 10.83
C GLU A 33 -5.30 1.06 9.89
N VAL A 34 -6.50 0.82 10.43
CA VAL A 34 -7.75 0.87 9.66
C VAL A 34 -8.15 2.32 9.40
N LEU A 35 -8.26 2.68 8.12
CA LEU A 35 -8.69 4.00 7.68
C LEU A 35 -10.17 4.03 7.29
N ASP A 36 -10.66 2.96 6.65
CA ASP A 36 -12.02 2.87 6.15
C ASP A 36 -12.39 1.40 5.84
N PHE A 37 -13.61 1.16 5.37
CA PHE A 37 -14.11 -0.14 4.96
C PHE A 37 -14.59 -0.12 3.50
N VAL A 38 -14.55 -1.30 2.87
CA VAL A 38 -15.22 -1.58 1.60
C VAL A 38 -16.19 -2.74 1.83
N PRO A 39 -17.39 -2.49 2.40
CA PRO A 39 -18.30 -3.55 2.83
C PRO A 39 -18.77 -4.47 1.70
N ALA A 40 -18.95 -3.91 0.49
CA ALA A 40 -19.35 -4.70 -0.68
C ALA A 40 -18.30 -5.73 -1.12
N ALA A 41 -17.07 -5.66 -0.60
CA ALA A 41 -15.96 -6.55 -0.95
C ALA A 41 -15.33 -7.22 0.28
N ASP A 42 -15.94 -7.12 1.47
CA ASP A 42 -15.43 -7.64 2.73
C ASP A 42 -13.96 -7.27 3.02
N LYS A 43 -13.63 -5.98 2.83
CA LYS A 43 -12.25 -5.47 2.93
C LYS A 43 -12.12 -4.24 3.82
N TYR A 44 -10.97 -4.14 4.47
CA TYR A 44 -10.45 -2.91 5.06
C TYR A 44 -9.75 -2.07 4.01
N VAL A 45 -9.78 -0.74 4.19
CA VAL A 45 -8.75 0.18 3.69
C VAL A 45 -7.80 0.43 4.85
N VAL A 46 -6.52 0.11 4.68
CA VAL A 46 -5.51 0.25 5.75
C VAL A 46 -4.32 1.08 5.30
N ARG A 47 -3.60 1.65 6.26
CA ARG A 47 -2.25 2.18 6.09
C ARG A 47 -1.25 1.29 6.82
N LEU A 48 -0.16 0.92 6.15
CA LEU A 48 0.97 0.26 6.82
C LEU A 48 1.75 1.32 7.58
N THR A 49 1.76 1.29 8.91
CA THR A 49 2.37 2.34 9.73
C THR A 49 3.78 1.99 10.20
N GLU A 50 4.11 0.71 10.32
CA GLU A 50 5.39 0.23 10.85
C GLU A 50 5.73 -1.16 10.30
N LEU A 51 6.99 -1.43 10.00
CA LEU A 51 7.50 -2.79 9.79
C LEU A 51 7.91 -3.38 11.14
N ILE A 52 7.15 -4.34 11.66
CA ILE A 52 7.31 -4.90 13.01
C ILE A 52 8.36 -6.02 13.02
N ALA A 53 8.30 -6.91 12.04
CA ALA A 53 9.14 -8.10 11.99
C ALA A 53 9.36 -8.57 10.55
N GLY A 54 10.42 -9.34 10.38
CA GLY A 54 10.81 -9.87 9.08
C GLY A 54 11.61 -11.16 9.20
N ARG A 55 11.39 -12.07 8.25
CA ARG A 55 12.21 -13.27 8.10
C ARG A 55 12.34 -13.68 6.63
N GLN A 56 13.48 -14.28 6.31
CA GLN A 56 13.73 -14.88 5.01
C GLN A 56 14.03 -16.36 5.21
N GLU A 57 13.34 -17.20 4.47
CA GLU A 57 13.45 -18.65 4.49
C GLU A 57 13.99 -19.10 3.12
N ASP A 58 14.78 -20.16 3.06
CA ASP A 58 15.12 -20.79 1.77
C ASP A 58 13.94 -21.58 1.19
N GLU A 59 14.14 -22.27 0.06
CA GLU A 59 13.08 -23.05 -0.61
C GLU A 59 12.53 -24.17 0.27
N GLU A 60 13.36 -24.72 1.15
CA GLU A 60 13.05 -25.76 2.11
C GLU A 60 12.37 -25.23 3.39
N GLY A 61 12.25 -23.91 3.52
CA GLY A 61 11.64 -23.25 4.68
C GLY A 61 12.59 -23.06 5.86
N VAL A 62 13.89 -23.25 5.67
CA VAL A 62 14.91 -23.01 6.70
C VAL A 62 15.18 -21.51 6.81
N LEU A 63 15.10 -21.01 8.03
CA LEU A 63 15.34 -19.60 8.33
C LEU A 63 16.78 -19.20 8.01
N ARG A 64 16.95 -18.18 7.15
CA ARG A 64 18.25 -17.55 6.93
C ARG A 64 18.65 -16.68 8.13
N PRO A 65 19.95 -16.62 8.47
CA PRO A 65 20.49 -15.58 9.35
C PRO A 65 20.19 -14.18 8.80
N SER A 66 19.92 -13.22 9.68
CA SER A 66 19.50 -11.86 9.27
C SER A 66 20.57 -11.08 8.50
N ASP A 67 21.85 -11.40 8.69
CA ASP A 67 22.97 -10.84 7.93
C ASP A 67 23.06 -11.38 6.49
N GLN A 68 22.36 -12.48 6.20
CA GLN A 68 22.25 -13.10 4.87
C GLN A 68 20.95 -12.73 4.13
N PHE A 69 20.12 -11.88 4.72
CA PHE A 69 18.92 -11.38 4.05
C PHE A 69 19.27 -10.60 2.79
N ASP A 70 18.46 -10.77 1.74
CA ASP A 70 18.64 -10.00 0.51
C ASP A 70 18.23 -8.54 0.75
N ARG A 71 19.24 -7.67 0.89
CA ARG A 71 19.04 -6.26 1.21
C ARG A 71 18.24 -5.51 0.15
N THR A 72 18.28 -5.95 -1.10
CA THR A 72 17.53 -5.32 -2.20
C THR A 72 16.04 -5.49 -1.97
N TYR A 73 15.60 -6.72 -1.69
CA TYR A 73 14.18 -6.98 -1.42
C TYR A 73 13.73 -6.37 -0.08
N TRP A 74 14.55 -6.45 0.96
CA TRP A 74 14.21 -5.81 2.24
C TRP A 74 14.11 -4.29 2.17
N ALA A 75 14.93 -3.64 1.32
CA ALA A 75 14.77 -2.21 1.05
C ALA A 75 13.43 -1.90 0.38
N MET A 76 12.94 -2.76 -0.53
CA MET A 76 11.61 -2.60 -1.13
C MET A 76 10.49 -2.81 -0.10
N VAL A 77 10.62 -3.80 0.79
CA VAL A 77 9.68 -4.03 1.89
C VAL A 77 9.59 -2.81 2.80
N GLY A 78 10.73 -2.21 3.15
CA GLY A 78 10.77 -0.98 3.96
C GLY A 78 10.02 0.20 3.32
N ARG A 79 10.01 0.31 1.99
CA ARG A 79 9.27 1.36 1.25
C ARG A 79 7.75 1.19 1.30
N LEU A 80 7.25 0.03 1.74
CA LEU A 80 5.81 -0.19 1.90
C LEU A 80 5.26 0.53 3.14
N VAL A 81 6.11 0.93 4.08
CA VAL A 81 5.69 1.78 5.21
C VAL A 81 5.13 3.10 4.68
N GLY A 82 3.98 3.49 5.22
CA GLY A 82 3.17 4.64 4.82
C GLY A 82 2.19 4.35 3.69
N GLN A 83 2.31 3.23 2.97
CA GLN A 83 1.41 2.93 1.85
C GLN A 83 0.01 2.56 2.34
N LYS A 84 -1.00 2.92 1.53
CA LYS A 84 -2.40 2.56 1.73
C LYS A 84 -2.81 1.45 0.78
N LEU A 85 -3.60 0.49 1.24
CA LEU A 85 -4.07 -0.62 0.44
C LEU A 85 -5.44 -1.13 0.91
N THR A 86 -6.06 -1.99 0.09
CA THR A 86 -7.22 -2.78 0.51
C THR A 86 -6.82 -4.20 0.85
N ILE A 87 -7.38 -4.73 1.94
CA ILE A 87 -7.07 -6.07 2.44
C ILE A 87 -8.32 -6.74 3.01
N ALA A 88 -8.47 -8.05 2.81
CA ALA A 88 -9.66 -8.79 3.22
C ALA A 88 -9.78 -8.85 4.75
N TYR A 89 -11.01 -8.97 5.28
CA TYR A 89 -11.22 -9.14 6.73
C TYR A 89 -10.53 -10.39 7.30
N GLU A 90 -10.38 -11.44 6.49
CA GLU A 90 -9.80 -12.73 6.89
C GLU A 90 -8.31 -12.69 7.27
N VAL A 91 -7.61 -11.58 7.03
CA VAL A 91 -6.19 -11.46 7.41
C VAL A 91 -5.95 -11.46 8.92
N GLU A 92 -7.02 -11.32 9.70
CA GLU A 92 -7.04 -11.45 11.15
C GLU A 92 -6.64 -12.86 11.64
N ASP A 93 -6.80 -13.89 10.82
CA ASP A 93 -6.43 -15.28 11.18
C ASP A 93 -4.91 -15.51 11.31
N GLY A 94 -4.11 -14.45 11.18
CA GLY A 94 -2.65 -14.47 11.29
C GLY A 94 -1.94 -15.14 10.11
N ARG A 95 -2.70 -15.56 9.09
CA ARG A 95 -2.14 -16.16 7.88
C ARG A 95 -1.49 -15.09 7.01
N ALA A 96 -0.35 -15.43 6.44
CA ALA A 96 0.32 -14.55 5.49
C ALA A 96 -0.51 -14.40 4.21
N VAL A 97 -0.69 -13.16 3.76
CA VAL A 97 -1.18 -12.88 2.42
C VAL A 97 -0.04 -13.14 1.45
N HIS A 98 -0.19 -14.20 0.66
CA HIS A 98 0.78 -14.58 -0.37
C HIS A 98 0.63 -13.69 -1.60
N LEU A 99 1.71 -12.99 -1.95
CA LEU A 99 1.75 -12.01 -3.01
C LEU A 99 2.77 -12.39 -4.07
N ARG A 100 2.51 -11.92 -5.30
CA ARG A 100 3.48 -12.01 -6.39
C ARG A 100 4.59 -11.00 -6.18
N LEU A 101 5.83 -11.33 -6.57
CA LEU A 101 6.97 -10.42 -6.49
C LEU A 101 6.72 -9.08 -7.20
N ALA A 102 5.94 -9.10 -8.29
CA ALA A 102 5.49 -7.90 -9.01
C ALA A 102 4.82 -6.83 -8.11
N THR A 103 4.22 -7.23 -6.98
CA THR A 103 3.64 -6.27 -6.03
C THR A 103 4.69 -5.51 -5.24
N LEU A 104 5.85 -6.12 -4.99
CA LEU A 104 6.97 -5.54 -4.28
C LEU A 104 7.81 -4.64 -5.20
N THR A 105 7.98 -5.04 -6.47
CA THR A 105 8.69 -4.26 -7.49
C THR A 105 7.88 -3.07 -8.01
N GLY A 106 6.56 -3.07 -7.80
CA GLY A 106 5.64 -2.03 -8.25
C GLY A 106 5.07 -2.26 -9.65
N GLU A 107 5.48 -3.32 -10.35
CA GLU A 107 4.87 -3.74 -11.63
C GLU A 107 3.37 -4.02 -11.48
N HIS A 108 2.97 -4.56 -10.33
CA HIS A 108 1.58 -4.64 -9.90
C HIS A 108 1.33 -3.62 -8.78
N ASN A 109 0.39 -2.71 -9.00
CA ASN A 109 0.14 -1.56 -8.13
C ASN A 109 -0.57 -1.87 -6.79
N TYR A 110 -0.45 -3.09 -6.24
CA TYR A 110 -1.24 -3.52 -5.08
C TYR A 110 -1.06 -2.57 -3.87
N PHE A 111 0.18 -2.18 -3.56
CA PHE A 111 0.51 -1.23 -2.48
C PHE A 111 0.49 0.23 -2.92
N PHE A 112 0.59 0.51 -4.22
CA PHE A 112 0.79 1.87 -4.73
C PHE A 112 -0.45 2.49 -5.37
N ARG A 113 -1.55 1.74 -5.49
CA ARG A 113 -2.77 2.20 -6.18
C ARG A 113 -3.32 3.48 -5.58
N TYR A 114 -3.35 3.59 -4.25
CA TYR A 114 -3.87 4.78 -3.57
C TYR A 114 -2.98 5.99 -3.78
N SER A 115 -1.67 5.87 -3.55
CA SER A 115 -0.73 6.98 -3.74
C SER A 115 -0.68 7.45 -5.20
N MET A 116 -0.76 6.53 -6.17
CA MET A 116 -0.91 6.90 -7.58
C MET A 116 -2.20 7.68 -7.85
N ALA A 117 -3.33 7.23 -7.33
CA ALA A 117 -4.62 7.90 -7.52
C ALA A 117 -4.65 9.28 -6.87
N GLU A 118 -4.09 9.41 -5.66
CA GLU A 118 -3.95 10.68 -4.94
C GLU A 118 -3.09 11.68 -5.74
N ASN A 119 -1.92 11.25 -6.21
CA ASN A 119 -1.04 12.08 -7.05
C ASN A 119 -1.71 12.53 -8.36
N MET A 120 -2.49 11.66 -9.00
CA MET A 120 -3.23 12.01 -10.22
C MET A 120 -4.32 13.04 -9.94
N ALA A 121 -5.05 12.88 -8.83
CA ALA A 121 -6.10 13.80 -8.42
C ALA A 121 -5.53 15.19 -8.08
N GLU A 122 -4.38 15.25 -7.42
CA GLU A 122 -3.68 16.51 -7.13
C GLU A 122 -3.25 17.23 -8.41
N ARG A 123 -2.59 16.53 -9.33
CA ARG A 123 -2.21 17.10 -10.64
C ARG A 123 -3.41 17.59 -11.45
N GLN A 124 -4.56 16.91 -11.35
CA GLN A 124 -5.77 17.34 -12.03
C GLN A 124 -6.33 18.62 -11.40
N LYS A 125 -6.34 18.72 -10.07
CA LYS A 125 -6.76 19.93 -9.36
C LYS A 125 -5.88 21.12 -9.74
N GLU A 126 -4.57 20.96 -9.76
CA GLU A 126 -3.61 22.00 -10.16
C GLU A 126 -3.89 22.54 -11.57
N LYS A 127 -4.14 21.63 -12.53
CA LYS A 127 -4.48 22.01 -13.91
C LYS A 127 -5.77 22.84 -13.98
N ILE A 128 -6.82 22.42 -13.26
CA ILE A 128 -8.09 23.15 -13.22
C ILE A 128 -7.90 24.54 -12.60
N THR A 129 -7.17 24.62 -11.48
CA THR A 129 -6.89 25.91 -10.84
C THR A 129 -6.10 26.85 -11.77
N GLN A 130 -5.13 26.33 -12.52
CA GLN A 130 -4.37 27.15 -13.47
C GLN A 130 -5.23 27.62 -14.65
N GLN A 131 -6.12 26.77 -15.17
CA GLN A 131 -7.07 27.16 -16.22
C GLN A 131 -8.01 28.27 -15.76
N ILE A 132 -8.54 28.17 -14.54
CA ILE A 132 -9.42 29.21 -13.96
C ILE A 132 -8.69 30.55 -13.84
N LYS A 133 -7.43 30.55 -13.36
CA LYS A 133 -6.61 31.77 -13.28
C LYS A 133 -6.40 32.40 -14.65
N ASN A 134 -5.96 31.61 -15.63
CA ASN A 134 -5.71 32.10 -16.98
C ASN A 134 -6.99 32.63 -17.67
N MET A 135 -8.16 32.06 -17.35
CA MET A 135 -9.45 32.59 -17.82
C MET A 135 -9.84 33.90 -17.15
N GLY A 136 -9.61 34.04 -15.83
CA GLY A 136 -9.86 35.28 -15.09
C GLY A 136 -8.99 36.44 -15.57
N ASP A 137 -7.74 36.16 -15.96
CA ASP A 137 -6.81 37.15 -16.52
C ASP A 137 -7.12 37.52 -17.99
N SER A 138 -8.00 36.77 -18.66
CA SER A 138 -8.40 36.98 -20.07
C SER A 138 -9.70 37.77 -20.24
N VAL A 139 -10.37 38.16 -19.14
CA VAL A 139 -11.55 39.04 -19.20
C VAL A 139 -11.07 40.49 -19.27
N ASP A 140 -11.13 41.06 -20.48
CA ASP A 140 -10.81 42.45 -20.76
C ASP A 140 -11.71 43.38 -19.90
N PRO A 141 -11.15 44.29 -19.08
CA PRO A 141 -11.94 45.18 -18.21
C PRO A 141 -12.80 46.21 -18.97
N ASP A 142 -12.70 46.27 -20.31
CA ASP A 142 -13.37 47.28 -21.14
C ASP A 142 -14.76 46.86 -21.67
N PHE A 143 -15.43 45.88 -21.06
CA PHE A 143 -16.86 45.67 -21.29
C PHE A 143 -17.70 46.75 -20.56
N LYS A 144 -17.59 48.00 -21.03
CA LYS A 144 -18.54 49.08 -20.72
C LYS A 144 -19.57 49.19 -21.84
N THR A 145 -20.82 49.05 -21.40
CA THR A 145 -22.13 49.38 -22.01
C THR A 145 -22.14 50.15 -23.32
#